data_AF-A0A545UJK9-F1
#
_entry.id   AF-A0A545UJK9-F1
#
_cell.length_a   1.000
_cell.length_b   1.000
_cell.length_c   1.000
_cell.angle_alpha   90.00
_cell.angle_beta   90.00
_cell.angle_gamma   90.00
#
_symmetry.space_group_name_H-M   'P 1'
#
loop_
_entity.id
_entity.type
_entity.pdbx_description
1 polymer ?
#
loop_
_entity_poly.entity_id
_entity_poly.type
_entity_poly.pdbx_seq_one_letter_code
_entity_poly.pdbx_strand_id
1 'polypeptide(L)'
;MILSSCSIAANKTDKSIFQKYAFKEGGYSVVGTHGQRHEFHAEMKEFFIENVESLKSIKRDWQLGDDKPLSACGYNYYLNILKDGVKVDEIGLNFEDGCGYAVIDGKSFSFDKSQLLKSKQLMRKVIRKEHKFESLEEARIFMNKQKTNSEIALVSPVKWAEFDGEFRVYANCKSHKHNKGKIDGCIKALKKQIREKQPKRKFAITQSGSSKDKVLLTIKGAKELIQLFDKESIVFTWKDYRPELIAYWVADAK
;
A
#
# COMPACT_ATOMS: atom_id res chain seq x y z
N MET A 1 23.15 -6.13 58.50
CA MET A 1 21.94 -6.60 57.81
C MET A 1 21.73 -5.67 56.62
N ILE A 2 22.16 -6.09 55.42
CA ILE A 2 22.14 -5.25 54.20
C ILE A 2 20.97 -5.77 53.35
N LEU A 3 19.91 -4.97 53.24
CA LEU A 3 18.81 -5.26 52.33
C LEU A 3 19.20 -4.80 50.93
N SER A 4 19.57 -5.77 50.09
CA SER A 4 19.74 -5.58 48.65
C SER A 4 18.36 -5.45 48.02
N SER A 5 18.03 -4.26 47.53
CA SER A 5 16.84 -4.01 46.73
C SER A 5 17.09 -4.49 45.30
N CYS A 6 16.55 -5.65 44.95
CA CYS A 6 16.37 -6.05 43.56
C CYS A 6 15.28 -5.17 42.93
N SER A 7 15.70 -4.14 42.19
CA SER A 7 14.83 -3.46 41.24
C SER A 7 14.59 -4.39 40.05
N ILE A 8 13.42 -5.01 40.02
CA ILE A 8 12.92 -5.71 38.84
C ILE A 8 12.69 -4.64 37.77
N ALA A 9 13.59 -4.55 36.80
CA ALA A 9 13.38 -3.75 35.61
C ALA A 9 12.12 -4.28 34.91
N ALA A 10 11.03 -3.51 34.97
CA ALA A 10 9.84 -3.79 34.19
C ALA A 10 10.28 -3.83 32.72
N ASN A 11 10.18 -5.02 32.10
CA ASN A 11 10.37 -5.20 30.67
C ASN A 11 9.34 -4.32 29.95
N LYS A 12 9.73 -3.10 29.64
CA LYS A 12 8.99 -2.20 28.76
C LYS A 12 9.03 -2.91 27.41
N THR A 13 7.95 -3.60 27.06
CA THR A 13 7.77 -4.17 25.73
C THR A 13 8.07 -3.06 24.72
N ASP A 14 9.17 -3.20 23.98
CA ASP A 14 9.55 -2.26 22.93
C ASP A 14 8.37 -2.12 21.97
N LYS A 15 7.66 -1.00 22.06
CA LYS A 15 6.59 -0.64 21.14
C LYS A 15 7.20 0.15 19.99
N SER A 16 8.15 -0.45 19.27
CA SER A 16 8.73 0.19 18.09
C SER A 16 7.73 0.20 16.93
N ILE A 17 7.71 1.28 16.14
CA ILE A 17 7.00 1.32 14.85
C ILE A 17 7.48 0.22 13.88
N PHE A 18 8.71 -0.25 14.07
CA PHE A 18 9.34 -1.28 13.25
C PHE A 18 9.49 -2.63 13.97
N GLN A 19 8.69 -2.89 15.01
CA GLN A 19 8.87 -4.05 15.90
C GLN A 19 8.96 -5.38 15.14
N LYS A 20 8.10 -5.58 14.14
CA LYS A 20 8.02 -6.85 13.38
C LYS A 20 9.10 -7.06 12.31
N TYR A 21 9.93 -6.05 12.01
CA TYR A 21 10.93 -6.17 10.94
C TYR A 21 12.30 -6.58 11.47
N ALA A 22 12.87 -7.64 10.88
CA ALA A 22 14.18 -8.15 11.25
C ALA A 22 15.31 -7.46 10.47
N PHE A 23 15.51 -6.15 10.68
CA PHE A 23 16.52 -5.37 9.93
C PHE A 23 17.94 -5.94 9.99
N LYS A 24 18.28 -6.74 11.01
CA LYS A 24 19.57 -7.45 11.11
C LYS A 24 19.81 -8.45 9.98
N GLU A 25 18.76 -8.93 9.32
CA GLU A 25 18.83 -9.91 8.22
C GLU A 25 19.17 -9.25 6.87
N GLY A 26 19.29 -7.91 6.83
CA GLY A 26 19.62 -7.17 5.62
C GLY A 26 18.49 -7.16 4.58
N GLY A 27 18.75 -6.54 3.43
CA GLY A 27 17.80 -6.45 2.31
C GLY A 27 16.56 -5.57 2.56
N TYR A 28 16.42 -4.99 3.76
CA TYR A 28 15.35 -4.06 4.06
C TYR A 28 15.70 -2.65 3.61
N SER A 29 14.67 -1.90 3.22
CA SER A 29 14.75 -0.45 3.10
C SER A 29 13.43 0.21 3.49
N VAL A 30 13.50 1.49 3.83
CA VAL A 30 12.35 2.32 4.19
C VAL A 30 12.34 3.54 3.29
N VAL A 31 11.22 3.78 2.62
CA VAL A 31 10.99 4.98 1.80
C VAL A 31 9.88 5.81 2.43
N GLY A 32 10.23 7.03 2.84
CA GLY A 32 9.29 8.04 3.29
C GLY A 32 8.70 8.80 2.11
N THR A 33 7.37 8.77 1.97
CA THR A 33 6.66 9.44 0.86
C THR A 33 5.54 10.34 1.37
N HIS A 34 5.31 11.46 0.68
CA HIS A 34 4.21 12.35 1.00
C HIS A 34 2.83 11.68 0.76
N GLY A 35 1.90 11.93 1.67
CA GLY A 35 0.48 11.66 1.52
C GLY A 35 -0.30 12.94 1.21
N GLN A 36 -1.30 13.25 2.03
CA GLN A 36 -2.05 14.50 1.95
C GLN A 36 -1.16 15.70 2.28
N ARG A 37 -1.38 16.81 1.55
CA ARG A 37 -0.61 18.06 1.70
C ARG A 37 -0.56 18.50 3.16
N HIS A 38 0.65 18.71 3.68
CA HIS A 38 0.88 19.11 5.06
C HIS A 38 2.17 19.92 5.16
N GLU A 39 2.27 20.83 6.14
CA GLU A 39 3.45 21.68 6.35
C GLU A 39 4.74 20.87 6.58
N PHE A 40 4.62 19.71 7.24
CA PHE A 40 5.73 18.80 7.52
C PHE A 40 6.43 18.28 6.24
N HIS A 41 5.77 18.35 5.08
CA HIS A 41 6.38 17.95 3.79
C HIS A 41 7.59 18.80 3.44
N ALA A 42 7.53 20.11 3.71
CA ALA A 42 8.65 21.01 3.43
C ALA A 42 9.86 20.72 4.32
N GLU A 43 9.58 20.31 5.56
CA GLU A 43 10.60 20.04 6.57
C GLU A 43 11.28 18.69 6.35
N MET A 44 10.50 17.62 6.17
CA MET A 44 11.04 16.26 6.07
C MET A 44 11.49 15.89 4.66
N LYS A 45 10.74 16.35 3.64
CA LYS A 45 10.82 15.88 2.25
C LYS A 45 10.66 14.35 2.17
N GLU A 46 10.78 13.80 0.98
CA GLU A 46 10.77 12.35 0.75
C GLU A 46 12.17 11.81 0.97
N PHE A 47 12.27 10.62 1.55
CA PHE A 47 13.56 10.06 1.95
C PHE A 47 13.67 8.55 1.75
N PHE A 48 14.89 8.05 1.86
CA PHE A 48 15.26 6.64 1.75
C PHE A 48 16.29 6.25 2.81
N ILE A 49 16.10 5.07 3.41
CA ILE A 49 17.03 4.46 4.37
C ILE A 49 17.18 2.98 4.01
N GLU A 50 18.39 2.52 3.77
CA GLU A 50 18.70 1.10 3.49
C GLU A 50 19.84 0.55 4.36
N ASN A 51 20.66 1.44 4.94
CA ASN A 51 21.77 1.04 5.76
C ASN A 51 21.26 0.31 7.00
N VAL A 52 21.72 -0.92 7.22
CA VAL A 52 21.25 -1.80 8.30
C VAL A 52 21.43 -1.15 9.69
N GLU A 53 22.51 -0.41 9.92
CA GLU A 53 22.74 0.27 11.20
C GLU A 53 21.81 1.46 11.39
N SER A 54 21.58 2.25 10.34
CA SER A 54 20.55 3.31 10.36
C SER A 54 19.16 2.74 10.64
N LEU A 55 18.80 1.62 9.99
CA LEU A 55 17.51 0.94 10.18
C LEU A 55 17.35 0.40 11.61
N LYS A 56 18.40 -0.22 12.18
CA LYS A 56 18.40 -0.63 13.59
C LYS A 56 18.26 0.57 14.53
N SER A 57 18.94 1.68 14.23
CA SER A 57 18.84 2.91 15.03
C SER A 57 17.41 3.42 15.05
N ILE A 58 16.79 3.65 13.88
CA ILE A 58 15.40 4.15 13.84
C ILE A 58 14.42 3.13 14.45
N LYS A 59 14.67 1.82 14.35
CA LYS A 59 13.84 0.83 15.05
C LYS A 59 13.87 1.02 16.56
N ARG A 60 15.04 1.26 17.14
CA ARG A 60 15.18 1.54 18.57
C ARG A 60 14.63 2.93 18.94
N ASP A 61 14.84 3.91 18.09
CA ASP A 61 14.58 5.31 18.44
C ASP A 61 13.13 5.72 18.14
N TRP A 62 12.44 5.06 17.21
CA TRP A 62 11.05 5.38 16.81
C TRP A 62 10.06 4.51 17.57
N GLN A 63 9.70 5.00 18.74
CA GLN A 63 8.79 4.37 19.67
C GLN A 63 7.36 4.90 19.47
N LEU A 64 6.41 3.98 19.61
CA LEU A 64 4.99 4.25 19.66
C LEU A 64 4.60 4.55 21.11
N GLY A 65 3.72 5.54 21.26
CA GLY A 65 3.07 5.82 22.53
C GLY A 65 1.84 4.93 22.73
N ASP A 66 0.86 5.49 23.42
CA ASP A 66 -0.38 4.81 23.72
C ASP A 66 -1.23 4.58 22.46
N ASP A 67 -2.05 3.54 22.52
CA ASP A 67 -3.03 3.21 21.51
C ASP A 67 -4.02 4.39 21.38
N LYS A 68 -4.35 4.76 20.14
CA LYS A 68 -5.32 5.81 19.84
C LYS A 68 -6.53 5.23 19.09
N PRO A 69 -7.72 5.83 19.23
CA PRO A 69 -8.84 5.54 18.35
C PRO A 69 -8.45 5.80 16.89
N LEU A 70 -8.92 4.97 15.98
CA LEU A 70 -8.85 5.26 14.55
C LEU A 70 -9.67 6.51 14.26
N SER A 71 -9.02 7.55 13.75
CA SER A 71 -9.67 8.80 13.35
C SER A 71 -9.80 8.87 11.84
N ALA A 72 -10.78 9.65 11.36
CA ALA A 72 -10.94 9.95 9.94
C ALA A 72 -9.92 10.99 9.42
N CYS A 73 -8.95 11.44 10.24
CA CYS A 73 -7.84 12.24 9.74
C CYS A 73 -7.11 11.41 8.65
N GLY A 74 -6.86 11.96 7.45
CA GLY A 74 -6.10 11.24 6.41
C GLY A 74 -4.63 11.06 6.79
N TYR A 75 -3.79 10.52 5.92
CA TYR A 75 -2.36 10.35 6.22
C TYR A 75 -1.55 11.42 5.52
N ASN A 76 -0.72 12.15 6.27
CA ASN A 76 0.16 13.17 5.72
C ASN A 76 1.44 12.54 5.17
N TYR A 77 1.84 11.36 5.64
CA TYR A 77 3.08 10.71 5.25
C TYR A 77 2.93 9.20 5.29
N TYR A 78 3.69 8.48 4.46
CA TYR A 78 3.74 7.02 4.46
C TYR A 78 5.18 6.55 4.58
N LEU A 79 5.41 5.54 5.42
CA LEU A 79 6.63 4.77 5.44
C LEU A 79 6.37 3.49 4.66
N ASN A 80 7.02 3.34 3.52
CA ASN A 80 6.96 2.14 2.71
C ASN A 80 8.12 1.24 3.13
N ILE A 81 7.83 0.02 3.58
CA ILE A 81 8.86 -0.95 3.98
C ILE A 81 9.04 -1.91 2.82
N LEU A 82 10.27 -2.03 2.34
CA LEU A 82 10.64 -2.94 1.28
C LEU A 82 11.56 -4.02 1.83
N LYS A 83 11.46 -5.21 1.24
CA LYS A 83 12.39 -6.32 1.43
C LYS A 83 12.82 -6.79 0.04
N ASP A 84 14.13 -6.72 -0.21
CA ASP A 84 14.77 -7.08 -1.47
C ASP A 84 14.12 -6.35 -2.68
N GLY A 85 13.84 -5.05 -2.49
CA GLY A 85 13.21 -4.17 -3.50
C GLY A 85 11.70 -4.33 -3.67
N VAL A 86 11.06 -5.24 -2.93
CA VAL A 86 9.61 -5.45 -2.98
C VAL A 86 8.95 -4.84 -1.75
N LYS A 87 7.94 -3.98 -1.96
CA LYS A 87 7.14 -3.43 -0.86
C LYS A 87 6.42 -4.56 -0.12
N VAL A 88 6.73 -4.72 1.17
CA VAL A 88 6.13 -5.73 2.05
C VAL A 88 5.13 -5.13 3.04
N ASP A 89 5.24 -3.83 3.33
CA ASP A 89 4.30 -3.14 4.20
C ASP A 89 4.26 -1.62 3.95
N GLU A 90 3.25 -0.96 4.53
CA GLU A 90 3.08 0.48 4.55
C GLU A 90 2.55 0.93 5.92
N ILE A 91 3.18 1.96 6.49
CA ILE A 91 2.73 2.58 7.73
C ILE A 91 2.29 4.01 7.41
N GLY A 92 1.02 4.30 7.66
CA GLY A 92 0.47 5.66 7.51
C GLY A 92 0.77 6.49 8.74
N LEU A 93 1.28 7.71 8.54
CA LEU A 93 1.53 8.69 9.60
C LEU A 93 0.63 9.90 9.40
N ASN A 94 0.04 10.36 10.49
CA ASN A 94 -0.67 11.62 10.55
C ASN A 94 -0.01 12.53 11.60
N PHE A 95 0.28 13.76 11.18
CA PHE A 95 0.92 14.80 11.99
C PHE A 95 0.07 16.06 12.10
N GLU A 96 -1.20 16.01 11.70
CA GLU A 96 -2.17 17.07 11.96
C GLU A 96 -2.26 17.30 13.48
N ASP A 97 -2.46 18.56 13.86
CA ASP A 97 -2.59 18.96 15.25
C ASP A 97 -3.76 18.22 15.90
N GLY A 98 -3.49 17.57 17.04
CA GLY A 98 -4.45 16.74 17.77
C GLY A 98 -4.61 15.30 17.27
N CYS A 99 -4.16 14.97 16.05
CA CYS A 99 -4.18 13.60 15.53
C CYS A 99 -2.87 12.86 15.93
N GLY A 100 -1.70 13.26 15.40
CA GLY A 100 -0.37 12.78 15.82
C GLY A 100 -0.26 11.27 16.08
N TYR A 101 -0.40 10.45 15.03
CA TYR A 101 -0.48 9.00 15.16
C TYR A 101 0.13 8.23 13.97
N ALA A 102 0.45 6.96 14.20
CA ALA A 102 0.86 5.98 13.19
C ALA A 102 -0.17 4.85 13.11
N VAL A 103 -0.48 4.36 11.91
CA VAL A 103 -1.36 3.21 11.69
C VAL A 103 -0.58 2.01 11.22
N ILE A 104 -0.64 0.94 12.00
CA ILE A 104 0.10 -0.31 11.79
C ILE A 104 -0.88 -1.46 11.98
N ASP A 105 -0.99 -2.35 10.99
CA ASP A 105 -1.86 -3.54 11.06
C ASP A 105 -3.31 -3.22 11.47
N GLY A 106 -3.82 -2.07 11.03
CA GLY A 106 -5.18 -1.59 11.33
C GLY A 106 -5.38 -1.02 12.73
N LYS A 107 -4.32 -0.85 13.52
CA LYS A 107 -4.35 -0.17 14.83
C LYS A 107 -3.67 1.19 14.75
N SER A 108 -4.12 2.15 15.55
CA SER A 108 -3.53 3.49 15.65
C SER A 108 -2.78 3.64 16.97
N PHE A 109 -1.62 4.28 16.93
CA PHE A 109 -0.78 4.56 18.09
C PHE A 109 -0.29 6.00 18.04
N SER A 110 -0.15 6.65 19.19
CA SER A 110 0.50 7.95 19.28
C SER A 110 1.92 7.88 18.73
N PHE A 111 2.31 8.88 17.92
CA PHE A 111 3.64 8.91 17.32
C PHE A 111 4.16 10.34 17.21
N ASP A 112 5.30 10.61 17.84
CA ASP A 112 5.91 11.94 17.86
C ASP A 112 6.74 12.19 16.58
N LYS A 113 6.36 13.23 15.82
CA LYS A 113 7.06 13.65 14.59
C LYS A 113 8.52 14.06 14.83
N SER A 114 8.88 14.46 16.06
CA SER A 114 10.26 14.79 16.42
C SER A 114 11.22 13.61 16.24
N GLN A 115 10.70 12.37 16.32
CA GLN A 115 11.48 11.16 16.10
C GLN A 115 12.00 11.05 14.65
N LEU A 116 11.19 11.46 13.67
CA LEU A 116 11.62 11.52 12.26
C LEU A 116 12.70 12.59 12.07
N LEU A 117 12.46 13.79 12.63
CA LEU A 117 13.37 14.93 12.48
C LEU A 117 14.75 14.65 13.07
N LYS A 118 14.81 13.99 14.24
CA LYS A 118 16.06 13.58 14.90
C LYS A 118 16.87 12.56 14.09
N SER A 119 16.24 11.83 13.17
CA SER A 119 16.89 10.82 12.34
C SER A 119 17.22 11.33 10.94
N LYS A 120 16.96 12.61 10.63
CA LYS A 120 17.07 13.17 9.26
C LYS A 120 18.45 12.97 8.63
N GLN A 121 19.52 13.04 9.43
CA GLN A 121 20.90 12.79 8.99
C GLN A 121 21.17 11.34 8.55
N LEU A 122 20.34 10.38 8.98
CA LEU A 122 20.45 8.97 8.58
C LEU A 122 19.80 8.70 7.22
N MET A 123 19.15 9.70 6.63
CA MET A 123 18.28 9.52 5.48
C MET A 123 18.87 10.14 4.23
N ARG A 124 18.75 9.39 3.13
CA ARG A 124 19.11 9.85 1.78
C ARG A 124 17.90 10.50 1.14
N LYS A 125 18.11 11.52 0.31
CA LYS A 125 17.02 12.16 -0.43
C LYS A 125 16.55 11.26 -1.56
N VAL A 126 15.25 11.29 -1.83
CA VAL A 126 14.70 10.74 -3.07
C VAL A 126 14.07 11.83 -3.92
N ILE A 127 14.04 11.59 -5.22
CA ILE A 127 13.41 12.44 -6.23
C ILE A 127 12.17 11.72 -6.72
N ARG A 128 11.00 12.27 -6.43
CA ARG A 128 9.74 11.84 -7.02
C ARG A 128 9.68 12.25 -8.49
N LYS A 129 9.56 11.26 -9.37
CA LYS A 129 9.33 11.45 -10.80
C LYS A 129 7.96 10.89 -11.17
N GLU A 130 7.21 11.67 -11.92
CA GLU A 130 5.97 11.24 -12.54
C GLU A 130 6.24 10.92 -14.02
N HIS A 131 5.87 9.73 -14.44
CA HIS A 131 5.98 9.28 -15.81
C HIS A 131 4.57 9.07 -16.36
N LYS A 132 4.30 9.68 -17.51
CA LYS A 132 3.08 9.46 -18.30
C LYS A 132 3.50 8.74 -19.57
N PHE A 133 2.73 7.74 -19.96
CA PHE A 133 2.99 6.97 -21.17
C PHE A 133 1.81 7.11 -22.13
N GLU A 134 2.06 6.84 -23.41
CA GLU A 134 1.00 6.87 -24.43
C GLU A 134 0.18 5.57 -24.41
N SER A 135 0.74 4.49 -23.85
CA SER A 135 0.07 3.19 -23.77
C SER A 135 0.46 2.37 -22.53
N LEU A 136 -0.39 1.40 -22.17
CA LEU A 136 -0.09 0.44 -21.11
C LEU A 136 1.09 -0.48 -21.46
N GLU A 137 1.29 -0.79 -22.74
CA GLU A 137 2.41 -1.60 -23.21
C GLU A 137 3.73 -0.89 -22.96
N GLU A 138 3.83 0.38 -23.37
CA GLU A 138 4.99 1.23 -23.11
C GLU A 138 5.29 1.32 -21.60
N ALA A 139 4.26 1.57 -20.80
CA ALA A 139 4.38 1.67 -19.34
C ALA A 139 4.89 0.36 -18.70
N ARG A 140 4.41 -0.80 -19.18
CA ARG A 140 4.85 -2.13 -18.71
C ARG A 140 6.29 -2.44 -19.14
N ILE A 141 6.68 -2.07 -20.37
CA ILE A 141 8.07 -2.19 -20.84
C ILE A 141 8.98 -1.31 -19.96
N PHE A 142 8.59 -0.07 -19.70
CA PHE A 142 9.32 0.84 -18.81
C PHE A 142 9.51 0.21 -17.43
N MET A 143 8.43 -0.26 -16.78
CA MET A 143 8.53 -0.89 -15.46
C MET A 143 9.40 -2.14 -15.46
N ASN A 144 9.31 -2.98 -16.49
CA ASN A 144 10.14 -4.18 -16.57
C ASN A 144 11.64 -3.83 -16.66
N LYS A 145 12.00 -2.80 -17.42
CA LYS A 145 13.39 -2.29 -17.47
C LYS A 145 13.86 -1.77 -16.11
N GLN A 146 12.95 -1.21 -15.31
CA GLN A 146 13.26 -0.65 -13.99
C GLN A 146 13.44 -1.70 -12.89
N LYS A 147 13.05 -2.96 -13.09
CA LYS A 147 13.15 -4.01 -12.04
C LYS A 147 14.56 -4.26 -11.54
N THR A 148 15.57 -4.00 -12.37
CA THR A 148 16.99 -4.19 -12.04
C THR A 148 17.68 -2.86 -11.77
N ASN A 149 16.94 -1.76 -11.73
CA ASN A 149 17.51 -0.43 -11.53
C ASN A 149 17.67 -0.15 -10.03
N SER A 150 18.91 -0.20 -9.54
CA SER A 150 19.25 0.06 -8.14
C SER A 150 19.05 1.51 -7.71
N GLU A 151 18.83 2.44 -8.64
CA GLU A 151 18.57 3.84 -8.32
C GLU A 151 17.11 4.07 -7.89
N ILE A 152 16.20 3.14 -8.18
CA ILE A 152 14.79 3.29 -7.83
C ILE A 152 14.55 2.72 -6.45
N ALA A 153 14.24 3.61 -5.51
CA ALA A 153 13.90 3.25 -4.13
C ALA A 153 12.49 2.65 -4.01
N LEU A 154 11.54 3.18 -4.77
CA LEU A 154 10.13 2.75 -4.73
C LEU A 154 9.42 3.09 -6.02
N VAL A 155 8.54 2.19 -6.44
CA VAL A 155 7.52 2.44 -7.46
C VAL A 155 6.16 2.35 -6.79
N SER A 156 5.34 3.39 -6.92
CA SER A 156 3.99 3.39 -6.37
C SER A 156 3.16 2.26 -6.99
N PRO A 157 2.32 1.55 -6.22
CA PRO A 157 1.46 0.50 -6.77
C PRO A 157 0.54 1.04 -7.87
N VAL A 158 0.56 0.42 -9.04
CA VAL A 158 -0.27 0.82 -10.18
C VAL A 158 -1.16 -0.32 -10.65
N LYS A 159 -2.46 -0.05 -10.77
CA LYS A 159 -3.46 -1.07 -11.18
C LYS A 159 -3.23 -1.55 -12.61
N TRP A 160 -2.68 -0.70 -13.48
CA TRP A 160 -2.43 -1.03 -14.88
C TRP A 160 -1.26 -1.99 -15.11
N ALA A 161 -0.44 -2.24 -14.07
CA ALA A 161 0.59 -3.27 -14.12
C ALA A 161 0.03 -4.64 -14.50
N GLU A 162 -1.20 -4.93 -14.06
CA GLU A 162 -1.82 -6.25 -14.20
C GLU A 162 -3.03 -6.29 -15.14
N PHE A 163 -3.77 -5.20 -15.25
CA PHE A 163 -5.04 -5.14 -15.98
C PHE A 163 -5.06 -3.95 -16.93
N ASP A 164 -5.85 -4.04 -18.00
CA ASP A 164 -5.95 -2.97 -18.99
C ASP A 164 -6.98 -1.90 -18.61
N GLY A 165 -8.00 -2.32 -17.87
CA GLY A 165 -9.05 -1.46 -17.40
C GLY A 165 -10.05 -2.19 -16.53
N GLU A 166 -11.20 -1.56 -16.34
CA GLU A 166 -12.30 -2.14 -15.58
C GLU A 166 -13.67 -1.80 -16.17
N PHE A 167 -14.63 -2.66 -15.88
CA PHE A 167 -16.06 -2.46 -16.18
C PHE A 167 -16.90 -2.97 -15.01
N ARG A 168 -18.19 -2.62 -14.99
CA ARG A 168 -19.11 -3.06 -13.93
C ARG A 168 -20.33 -3.76 -14.49
N VAL A 169 -20.70 -4.86 -13.84
CA VAL A 169 -21.86 -5.68 -14.21
C VAL A 169 -22.71 -5.99 -12.99
N TYR A 170 -24.02 -6.14 -13.21
CA TYR A 170 -24.90 -6.80 -12.27
C TYR A 170 -24.91 -8.29 -12.53
N ALA A 171 -24.53 -9.07 -11.50
CA ALA A 171 -24.72 -10.51 -11.51
C ALA A 171 -26.03 -10.86 -10.81
N ASN A 172 -26.88 -11.64 -11.49
CA ASN A 172 -28.08 -12.23 -10.90
C ASN A 172 -27.68 -13.41 -10.01
N CYS A 173 -27.47 -13.13 -8.73
CA CYS A 173 -27.21 -14.15 -7.74
C CYS A 173 -28.55 -14.52 -7.07
N LYS A 174 -29.31 -15.44 -7.69
CA LYS A 174 -30.68 -15.81 -7.28
C LYS A 174 -30.77 -16.06 -5.77
N SER A 175 -31.66 -15.36 -5.06
CA SER A 175 -32.06 -15.55 -3.63
C SER A 175 -31.11 -15.02 -2.53
N HIS A 176 -30.63 -13.78 -2.60
CA HIS A 176 -29.64 -13.28 -1.63
C HIS A 176 -30.06 -12.01 -0.90
N LYS A 177 -30.89 -12.18 0.15
CA LYS A 177 -30.89 -11.23 1.28
C LYS A 177 -29.51 -11.34 1.96
N HIS A 178 -28.60 -10.40 1.66
CA HIS A 178 -27.35 -10.05 2.39
C HIS A 178 -26.44 -11.17 2.96
N ASN A 179 -26.58 -12.45 2.54
CA ASN A 179 -25.76 -13.54 3.05
C ASN A 179 -24.40 -13.58 2.32
N LYS A 180 -23.34 -13.15 3.01
CA LYS A 180 -21.96 -13.08 2.51
C LYS A 180 -21.48 -14.37 1.84
N GLY A 181 -21.75 -15.55 2.44
CA GLY A 181 -21.30 -16.82 1.89
C GLY A 181 -21.91 -17.18 0.53
N LYS A 182 -23.14 -16.72 0.27
CA LYS A 182 -23.78 -16.92 -1.04
C LYS A 182 -23.25 -15.98 -2.11
N ILE A 183 -22.92 -14.73 -1.75
CA ILE A 183 -22.26 -13.78 -2.66
C ILE A 183 -20.88 -14.32 -3.08
N ASP A 184 -20.11 -14.85 -2.13
CA ASP A 184 -18.80 -15.47 -2.42
C ASP A 184 -18.94 -16.66 -3.37
N GLY A 185 -19.99 -17.49 -3.18
CA GLY A 185 -20.33 -18.56 -4.10
C GLY A 185 -20.65 -18.07 -5.51
N CYS A 186 -21.42 -16.99 -5.65
CA CYS A 186 -21.74 -16.38 -6.94
C CYS A 186 -20.48 -15.84 -7.64
N ILE A 187 -19.61 -15.13 -6.92
CA ILE A 187 -18.33 -14.63 -7.44
C ILE A 187 -17.44 -15.80 -7.87
N LYS A 188 -17.38 -16.89 -7.08
CA LYS A 188 -16.59 -18.09 -7.41
C LYS A 188 -17.10 -18.76 -8.69
N ALA A 189 -18.41 -18.89 -8.85
CA ALA A 189 -19.02 -19.44 -10.06
C ALA A 189 -18.71 -18.58 -11.29
N LEU A 190 -18.83 -17.25 -11.17
CA LEU A 190 -18.48 -16.34 -12.26
C LEU A 190 -17.00 -16.40 -12.62
N LYS A 191 -16.10 -16.44 -11.62
CA LYS A 191 -14.66 -16.66 -11.86
C LYS A 191 -14.42 -17.94 -12.66
N LYS A 192 -15.11 -19.03 -12.33
CA LYS A 192 -15.01 -20.31 -13.06
C LYS A 192 -15.44 -20.14 -14.52
N GLN A 193 -16.60 -19.54 -14.78
CA GLN A 193 -17.10 -19.31 -16.14
C GLN A 193 -16.15 -18.45 -16.99
N ILE A 194 -15.59 -17.37 -16.43
CA ILE A 194 -14.61 -16.55 -17.15
C ILE A 194 -13.35 -17.37 -17.44
N ARG A 195 -12.86 -18.17 -16.48
CA ARG A 195 -11.68 -19.02 -16.68
C ARG A 195 -11.90 -20.09 -17.74
N GLU A 196 -13.08 -20.68 -17.82
CA GLU A 196 -13.41 -21.67 -18.86
C GLU A 196 -13.38 -21.04 -20.26
N LYS A 197 -13.90 -19.82 -20.40
CA LYS A 197 -13.95 -19.11 -21.70
C LYS A 197 -12.62 -18.41 -22.06
N GLN A 198 -11.84 -18.00 -21.06
CA GLN A 198 -10.63 -17.17 -21.22
C GLN A 198 -9.50 -17.67 -20.29
N PRO A 199 -9.00 -18.90 -20.46
CA PRO A 199 -8.11 -19.56 -19.49
C PRO A 199 -6.80 -18.81 -19.23
N LYS A 200 -6.23 -18.20 -20.28
CA LYS A 200 -4.94 -17.49 -20.23
C LYS A 200 -5.05 -16.04 -19.76
N ARG A 201 -6.25 -15.46 -19.65
CA ARG A 201 -6.41 -14.03 -19.32
C ARG A 201 -6.36 -13.82 -17.82
N LYS A 202 -5.64 -12.77 -17.39
CA LYS A 202 -5.67 -12.31 -16.00
C LYS A 202 -6.91 -11.44 -15.79
N PHE A 203 -7.58 -11.64 -14.66
CA PHE A 203 -8.70 -10.81 -14.26
C PHE A 203 -8.91 -10.86 -12.75
N ALA A 204 -9.58 -9.84 -12.21
CA ALA A 204 -10.04 -9.79 -10.83
C ALA A 204 -11.51 -9.38 -10.77
N ILE A 205 -12.22 -9.90 -9.76
CA ILE A 205 -13.62 -9.57 -9.50
C ILE A 205 -13.74 -9.13 -8.05
N THR A 206 -14.33 -7.96 -7.84
CA THR A 206 -14.62 -7.41 -6.51
C THR A 206 -16.08 -6.98 -6.43
N GLN A 207 -16.74 -7.23 -5.30
CA GLN A 207 -18.05 -6.63 -5.03
C GLN A 207 -17.87 -5.12 -4.84
N SER A 208 -18.69 -4.34 -5.53
CA SER A 208 -18.70 -2.88 -5.46
C SER A 208 -20.03 -2.30 -5.00
N GLY A 209 -21.02 -3.16 -4.80
CA GLY A 209 -22.33 -2.80 -4.27
C GLY A 209 -23.32 -3.95 -4.40
N SER A 210 -24.58 -3.65 -4.09
CA SER A 210 -25.70 -4.57 -4.24
C SER A 210 -26.96 -3.76 -4.53
N SER A 211 -27.83 -4.31 -5.36
CA SER A 211 -29.18 -3.81 -5.61
C SER A 211 -30.14 -4.99 -5.46
N LYS A 212 -31.45 -4.77 -5.33
CA LYS A 212 -32.46 -5.82 -5.11
C LYS A 212 -32.21 -7.06 -6.00
N ASP A 213 -31.87 -8.18 -5.36
CA ASP A 213 -31.52 -9.49 -5.95
C ASP A 213 -30.29 -9.54 -6.88
N LYS A 214 -29.51 -8.45 -6.96
CA LYS A 214 -28.34 -8.31 -7.84
C LYS A 214 -27.11 -7.86 -7.06
N VAL A 215 -25.96 -8.40 -7.44
CA VAL A 215 -24.67 -7.95 -6.90
C VAL A 215 -23.98 -7.10 -7.96
N LEU A 216 -23.57 -5.89 -7.59
CA LEU A 216 -22.74 -5.05 -8.46
C LEU A 216 -21.28 -5.51 -8.32
N LEU A 217 -20.71 -5.97 -9.42
CA LEU A 217 -19.34 -6.45 -9.49
C LEU A 217 -18.50 -5.50 -10.34
N THR A 218 -17.32 -5.13 -9.86
CA THR A 218 -16.27 -4.53 -10.69
C THR A 218 -15.35 -5.65 -11.17
N ILE A 219 -15.17 -5.71 -12.49
CA ILE A 219 -14.30 -6.66 -13.17
C ILE A 219 -13.12 -5.87 -13.73
N LYS A 220 -11.91 -6.28 -13.36
CA LYS A 220 -10.65 -5.75 -13.87
C LYS A 220 -10.01 -6.78 -14.78
N GLY A 221 -9.51 -6.37 -15.94
CA GLY A 221 -8.94 -7.32 -16.90
C GLY A 221 -8.64 -6.67 -18.24
N ALA A 222 -8.76 -7.48 -19.30
CA ALA A 222 -8.69 -7.02 -20.69
C ALA A 222 -10.09 -6.65 -21.21
N LYS A 223 -10.16 -5.76 -22.20
CA LYS A 223 -11.42 -5.19 -22.71
C LYS A 223 -12.37 -6.25 -23.29
N GLU A 224 -11.81 -7.31 -23.87
CA GLU A 224 -12.55 -8.40 -24.50
C GLU A 224 -13.42 -9.17 -23.50
N LEU A 225 -13.11 -9.12 -22.20
CA LEU A 225 -13.92 -9.78 -21.16
C LEU A 225 -15.36 -9.25 -21.11
N ILE A 226 -15.61 -8.03 -21.58
CA ILE A 226 -16.95 -7.44 -21.66
C ILE A 226 -17.88 -8.32 -22.51
N GLN A 227 -17.35 -8.94 -23.56
CA GLN A 227 -18.13 -9.76 -24.50
C GLN A 227 -18.72 -11.03 -23.85
N LEU A 228 -18.27 -11.39 -22.65
CA LEU A 228 -18.78 -12.53 -21.91
C LEU A 228 -20.11 -12.23 -21.18
N PHE A 229 -20.55 -10.98 -21.17
CA PHE A 229 -21.69 -10.50 -20.39
C PHE A 229 -22.79 -9.95 -21.28
N ASP A 230 -24.04 -10.19 -20.87
CA ASP A 230 -25.20 -9.63 -21.54
C ASP A 230 -25.17 -8.11 -21.43
N LYS A 231 -25.48 -7.40 -22.53
CA LYS A 231 -25.43 -5.93 -22.59
C LYS A 231 -26.28 -5.27 -21.48
N GLU A 232 -27.41 -5.87 -21.13
CA GLU A 232 -28.33 -5.40 -20.08
C GLU A 232 -27.75 -5.53 -18.66
N SER A 233 -26.77 -6.42 -18.47
CA SER A 233 -26.09 -6.58 -17.19
C SER A 233 -25.00 -5.53 -16.97
N ILE A 234 -24.55 -4.86 -18.03
CA ILE A 234 -23.44 -3.91 -17.98
C ILE A 234 -23.95 -2.54 -17.51
N VAL A 235 -23.42 -2.10 -16.38
CA VAL A 235 -23.75 -0.80 -15.76
C VAL A 235 -22.75 0.27 -16.15
N PHE A 236 -21.50 -0.17 -16.37
CA PHE A 236 -20.39 0.71 -16.71
C PHE A 236 -19.53 -0.02 -17.74
N THR A 237 -19.52 0.48 -18.97
CA THR A 237 -19.11 -0.26 -20.17
C THR A 237 -17.63 -0.59 -20.21
N TRP A 238 -16.75 0.40 -20.07
CA TRP A 238 -15.31 0.18 -19.97
C TRP A 238 -14.63 1.47 -19.52
N LYS A 239 -13.58 1.33 -18.71
CA LYS A 239 -12.66 2.41 -18.41
C LYS A 239 -11.24 1.91 -18.49
N ASP A 240 -10.51 2.46 -19.46
CA ASP A 240 -9.07 2.26 -19.57
C ASP A 240 -8.37 2.79 -18.31
N TYR A 241 -7.38 2.03 -17.84
CA TYR A 241 -6.48 2.55 -16.84
C TYR A 241 -5.48 3.51 -17.49
N ARG A 242 -5.27 4.66 -16.86
CA ARG A 242 -4.27 5.63 -17.31
C ARG A 242 -2.89 5.08 -16.97
N PRO A 243 -1.98 4.95 -17.95
CA PRO A 243 -0.61 4.54 -17.72
C PRO A 243 0.18 5.72 -17.14
N GLU A 244 0.00 5.95 -15.85
CA GLU A 244 0.77 6.94 -15.09
C GLU A 244 1.51 6.20 -13.96
N LEU A 245 2.78 6.54 -13.77
CA LEU A 245 3.65 5.96 -12.76
C LEU A 245 4.28 7.05 -11.92
N ILE A 246 4.28 6.86 -10.59
CA ILE A 246 5.09 7.64 -9.68
C ILE A 246 6.21 6.73 -9.19
N ALA A 247 7.45 7.18 -9.36
CA ALA A 247 8.64 6.48 -8.90
C ALA A 247 9.54 7.42 -8.08
N TYR A 248 10.26 6.85 -7.14
CA TYR A 248 11.14 7.56 -6.21
C TYR A 248 12.57 7.10 -6.47
N TRP A 249 13.41 8.03 -6.90
CA TRP A 249 14.80 7.78 -7.29
C TRP A 249 15.74 8.26 -6.20
N VAL A 250 16.73 7.47 -5.82
CA VAL A 250 17.74 7.89 -4.83
C VAL A 250 18.63 8.96 -5.47
N ALA A 251 18.67 10.15 -4.88
CA ALA A 251 19.27 11.33 -5.50
C ALA A 251 20.79 11.19 -5.74
N ASP A 252 21.46 10.38 -4.94
CA ASP A 252 22.92 10.21 -4.94
C ASP A 252 23.34 8.84 -5.51
N ALA A 253 22.50 8.23 -6.36
CA ALA A 253 22.92 7.04 -7.10
C ALA A 253 23.97 7.44 -8.15
N LYS A 254 25.05 6.64 -8.24
CA LYS A 254 26.20 6.88 -9.11
C LYS A 254 26.14 5.96 -10.33
#